data_AF-A0A3N9UJK3-F1
#
_entry.id   AF-A0A3N9UJK3-F1
#
_cell.length_a   1.000
_cell.length_b   1.000
_cell.length_c   1.000
_cell.angle_alpha   90.00
_cell.angle_beta   90.00
_cell.angle_gamma   90.00
#
_symmetry.space_group_name_H-M   'P 1'
#
loop_
_entity.id
_entity.type
_entity.pdbx_description
1 polymer ?
#
loop_
_entity_poly.entity_id
_entity_poly.type
_entity_poly.pdbx_seq_one_letter_code
_entity_poly.pdbx_strand_id
1 'polypeptide(L)'
;MFLDNRQVAMDSLLEALADSVDYFQDNLERLRPSLRDALEPHFETRQKTMRELQELAREHLDLLPRDADVERDDYMWLWSRLKSFVGNDSQVLINELLEQERVLMQSLSTLFTHPLPGPIEPVIEEVWKGCRALIRELYDLQKSTAQKRGAGRRTVKR
;
A
#
# COMPACT_ATOMS: atom_id res chain seq x y z
N MET A 1 23.68 19.45 -6.55
CA MET A 1 22.44 20.18 -6.20
C MET A 1 21.77 19.35 -5.13
N PHE A 2 21.66 19.84 -3.89
CA PHE A 2 20.91 19.13 -2.86
C PHE A 2 19.43 19.18 -3.28
N LEU A 3 18.79 18.02 -3.44
CA LEU A 3 17.35 17.96 -3.65
C LEU A 3 16.67 18.73 -2.51
N ASP A 4 15.66 19.55 -2.83
CA ASP A 4 14.84 20.17 -1.80
C ASP A 4 14.28 19.04 -0.91
N ASN A 5 14.39 19.17 0.42
CA ASN A 5 13.90 18.15 1.36
C ASN A 5 12.43 17.77 1.08
N ARG A 6 11.64 18.69 0.52
CA ARG A 6 10.28 18.47 0.03
C ARG A 6 10.21 17.48 -1.13
N GLN A 7 11.11 17.62 -2.10
CA GLN A 7 11.20 16.71 -3.24
C GLN A 7 11.58 15.30 -2.76
N VAL A 8 12.53 15.19 -1.84
CA VAL A 8 12.94 13.90 -1.27
C VAL A 8 11.79 13.23 -0.51
N ALA A 9 11.08 13.99 0.33
CA ALA A 9 9.93 13.47 1.07
C ALA A 9 8.77 13.07 0.13
N MET A 10 8.54 13.84 -0.93
CA MET A 10 7.53 13.52 -1.94
C MET A 10 7.89 12.26 -2.72
N ASP A 11 9.15 12.15 -3.17
CA ASP A 11 9.62 10.98 -3.91
C ASP A 11 9.54 9.71 -3.06
N SER A 12 9.90 9.80 -1.77
CA SER A 12 9.78 8.68 -0.83
C SER A 12 8.32 8.24 -0.62
N LEU A 13 7.36 9.17 -0.65
CA LEU A 13 5.93 8.82 -0.58
C LEU A 13 5.46 8.18 -1.89
N LEU A 14 5.83 8.74 -3.03
CA LEU A 14 5.46 8.21 -4.35
C LEU A 14 6.02 6.81 -4.58
N GLU A 15 7.25 6.54 -4.14
CA GLU A 15 7.85 5.20 -4.14
C GLU A 15 7.04 4.22 -3.30
N ALA A 16 6.75 4.57 -2.05
CA ALA A 16 5.97 3.70 -1.18
C ALA A 16 4.55 3.44 -1.72
N LEU A 17 3.96 4.41 -2.44
CA LEU A 17 2.66 4.24 -3.10
C LEU A 17 2.74 3.29 -4.28
N ALA A 18 3.77 3.42 -5.13
CA ALA A 18 4.01 2.53 -6.27
C ALA A 18 4.23 1.10 -5.77
N ASP A 19 5.17 0.91 -4.83
CA ASP A 19 5.46 -0.38 -4.21
C ASP A 19 4.22 -1.07 -3.65
N SER A 20 3.30 -0.30 -3.07
CA SER A 20 2.07 -0.85 -2.53
C SER A 20 1.09 -1.28 -3.61
N VAL A 21 0.94 -0.48 -4.68
CA VAL A 21 0.07 -0.81 -5.81
C VAL A 21 0.58 -2.03 -6.56
N ASP A 22 1.88 -2.07 -6.85
CA ASP A 22 2.51 -3.16 -7.61
C ASP A 22 2.45 -4.46 -6.82
N TYR A 23 2.75 -4.41 -5.52
CA TYR A 23 2.61 -5.57 -4.64
C TYR A 23 1.18 -6.12 -4.61
N PHE A 24 0.15 -5.27 -4.61
CA PHE A 24 -1.23 -5.74 -4.68
C PHE A 24 -1.56 -6.38 -6.04
N GLN A 25 -1.12 -5.77 -7.14
CA GLN A 25 -1.33 -6.29 -8.49
C GLN A 25 -0.68 -7.66 -8.69
N ASP A 26 0.56 -7.83 -8.23
CA ASP A 26 1.29 -9.10 -8.29
C ASP A 26 0.62 -10.24 -7.51
N ASN A 27 -0.18 -9.88 -6.50
CA ASN A 27 -0.89 -10.83 -5.66
C ASN A 27 -2.37 -11.00 -6.03
N LEU A 28 -2.89 -10.21 -6.98
CA LEU A 28 -4.32 -10.15 -7.30
C LEU A 28 -4.90 -11.51 -7.71
N GLU A 29 -4.19 -12.26 -8.55
CA GLU A 29 -4.64 -13.59 -9.02
C GLU A 29 -4.64 -14.66 -7.92
N ARG A 30 -3.90 -14.40 -6.83
CA ARG A 30 -3.70 -15.33 -5.71
C ARG A 30 -4.70 -15.09 -4.59
N LEU A 31 -5.32 -13.91 -4.59
CA LEU A 31 -6.31 -13.52 -3.60
C LEU A 31 -7.57 -14.37 -3.73
N ARG A 32 -8.13 -14.73 -2.57
CA ARG A 32 -9.49 -15.26 -2.52
C ARG A 32 -10.46 -14.17 -2.99
N PRO A 33 -11.54 -14.51 -3.71
CA PRO A 33 -12.50 -13.52 -4.22
C PRO A 33 -12.97 -12.52 -3.16
N SER A 34 -13.34 -13.01 -1.97
CA SER A 34 -13.80 -12.13 -0.88
C SER A 34 -12.75 -11.13 -0.37
N LEU A 35 -11.46 -11.47 -0.44
CA LEU A 35 -10.39 -10.55 -0.06
C LEU A 35 -10.11 -9.56 -1.19
N ARG A 36 -10.11 -10.04 -2.43
CA ARG A 36 -9.98 -9.18 -3.61
C ARG A 36 -11.08 -8.11 -3.61
N ASP A 37 -12.35 -8.52 -3.51
CA ASP A 37 -13.50 -7.60 -3.57
C ASP A 37 -13.45 -6.53 -2.47
N ALA A 38 -12.89 -6.87 -1.30
CA ALA A 38 -12.72 -5.93 -0.20
C ALA A 38 -11.56 -4.95 -0.41
N LEU A 39 -10.46 -5.39 -1.02
CA LEU A 39 -9.23 -4.62 -1.16
C LEU A 39 -9.16 -3.80 -2.46
N GLU A 40 -9.71 -4.31 -3.56
CA GLU A 40 -9.65 -3.72 -4.91
C GLU A 40 -10.09 -2.24 -4.93
N PRO A 41 -11.20 -1.82 -4.28
CA PRO A 41 -11.60 -0.41 -4.26
C PRO A 41 -10.57 0.54 -3.60
N HIS A 42 -9.83 0.04 -2.61
CA HIS A 42 -8.79 0.83 -1.94
C HIS A 42 -7.59 1.06 -2.86
N PHE A 43 -7.19 0.04 -3.62
CA PHE A 43 -6.05 0.11 -4.53
C PHE A 43 -6.36 0.88 -5.82
N GLU A 44 -7.61 0.82 -6.31
CA GLU A 44 -8.07 1.68 -7.40
C GLU A 44 -8.01 3.18 -7.01
N THR A 45 -8.52 3.50 -5.81
CA THR A 45 -8.46 4.87 -5.27
C THR A 45 -7.01 5.31 -5.09
N ARG A 46 -6.17 4.44 -4.50
CA ARG A 46 -4.73 4.71 -4.32
C ARG A 46 -4.04 5.00 -5.64
N GLN A 47 -4.25 4.18 -6.66
CA GLN A 47 -3.64 4.37 -7.98
C GLN A 47 -4.06 5.70 -8.60
N LYS A 48 -5.33 6.09 -8.48
CA LYS A 48 -5.83 7.39 -8.95
C LYS A 48 -5.14 8.54 -8.21
N THR A 49 -5.14 8.52 -6.88
CA THR A 49 -4.50 9.58 -6.06
C THR A 49 -2.99 9.66 -6.30
N MET A 50 -2.32 8.53 -6.51
CA MET A 50 -0.89 8.51 -6.82
C MET A 50 -0.60 9.19 -8.15
N ARG A 51 -1.38 8.92 -9.21
CA ARG A 51 -1.19 9.59 -10.52
C ARG A 51 -1.40 11.09 -10.42
N GLU A 52 -2.46 11.52 -9.75
CA GLU A 52 -2.73 12.95 -9.51
C GLU A 52 -1.58 13.60 -8.72
N LEU A 53 -1.08 12.92 -7.69
CA LEU A 53 0.06 13.40 -6.90
C LEU A 53 1.35 13.49 -7.72
N GLN A 54 1.59 12.54 -8.62
CA GLN A 54 2.74 12.58 -9.55
C GLN A 54 2.67 13.77 -10.50
N GLU A 55 1.49 14.08 -11.03
CA GLU A 55 1.27 15.24 -11.91
C GLU A 55 1.55 16.55 -11.16
N LEU A 56 0.97 16.70 -9.96
CA LEU A 56 1.18 17.90 -9.14
C LEU A 56 2.62 18.04 -8.63
N ALA A 57 3.29 16.92 -8.32
CA ALA A 57 4.70 16.94 -7.93
C ALA A 57 5.61 17.37 -9.09
N ARG A 58 5.31 16.95 -10.32
CA ARG A 58 6.03 17.44 -11.51
C ARG A 58 5.80 18.93 -11.73
N GLU A 59 4.56 19.40 -11.59
CA GLU A 59 4.20 20.79 -11.84
C GLU A 59 4.73 21.76 -10.77
N HIS A 60 4.66 21.39 -9.49
CA HIS A 60 4.92 22.31 -8.39
C HIS A 60 6.20 22.04 -7.61
N LEU A 61 6.80 20.86 -7.77
CA LEU A 61 8.04 20.49 -7.09
C LEU A 61 9.16 20.15 -8.09
N ASP A 62 8.97 20.38 -9.39
CA ASP A 62 9.95 20.06 -10.44
C ASP A 62 10.49 18.62 -10.35
N LEU A 63 9.67 17.67 -9.87
CA LEU A 63 10.08 16.27 -9.74
C LEU A 63 10.19 15.65 -11.14
N LEU A 64 11.31 15.01 -11.45
CA LEU A 64 11.46 14.26 -12.69
C LEU A 64 10.69 12.93 -12.60
N PRO A 65 10.19 12.39 -13.74
CA PRO A 65 9.67 11.03 -13.77
C PRO A 65 10.74 10.05 -13.28
N ARG A 66 10.35 9.17 -12.37
CA ARG A 66 11.22 8.09 -11.92
C ARG A 66 11.21 6.98 -12.98
N ASP A 67 12.39 6.50 -13.35
CA ASP A 67 12.52 5.30 -14.18
C ASP A 67 12.04 4.08 -13.39
N ALA A 68 11.38 3.14 -14.07
CA ALA A 68 11.00 1.87 -13.45
C ALA A 68 12.26 1.09 -13.06
N ASP A 69 12.40 0.74 -11.79
CA ASP A 69 13.52 -0.05 -11.28
C ASP A 69 13.24 -1.54 -11.52
N VAL A 70 13.47 -1.96 -12.77
CA VAL A 70 13.15 -3.32 -13.26
C VAL A 70 13.76 -4.42 -12.39
N GLU A 71 14.95 -4.20 -11.82
CA GLU A 71 15.61 -5.20 -10.97
C GLU A 71 14.89 -5.39 -9.63
N ARG A 72 14.41 -4.30 -9.02
CA ARG A 72 13.68 -4.32 -7.75
C ARG A 72 12.33 -5.03 -7.89
N ASP A 73 11.65 -4.82 -9.01
CA ASP A 73 10.35 -5.44 -9.31
C ASP A 73 10.47 -6.97 -9.43
N ASP A 74 11.51 -7.46 -10.11
CA ASP A 74 11.78 -8.90 -10.24
C ASP A 74 12.03 -9.57 -8.86
N TYR A 75 12.73 -8.89 -7.95
CA TYR A 75 12.95 -9.40 -6.59
C TYR A 75 11.66 -9.43 -5.77
N MET A 76 10.82 -8.39 -5.88
CA MET A 76 9.54 -8.33 -5.15
C MET A 76 8.57 -9.41 -5.63
N TRP A 77 8.51 -9.65 -6.94
CA TRP A 77 7.73 -10.74 -7.52
C TRP A 77 8.22 -12.12 -7.03
N LEU A 78 9.54 -12.37 -7.08
CA LEU A 78 10.13 -13.63 -6.62
C LEU A 78 9.89 -13.86 -5.12
N TRP A 79 10.01 -12.81 -4.32
CA TRP A 79 9.79 -12.86 -2.88
C TRP A 79 8.32 -13.13 -2.54
N SER A 80 7.38 -12.47 -3.21
CA SER A 80 5.95 -12.77 -3.14
C SER A 80 5.68 -14.24 -3.50
N ARG A 81 6.32 -14.74 -4.56
CA ARG A 81 6.21 -16.14 -4.99
C ARG A 81 6.72 -17.12 -3.93
N LEU A 82 7.83 -16.82 -3.26
CA LEU A 82 8.38 -17.68 -2.20
C LEU A 82 7.48 -17.76 -0.97
N LYS A 83 6.90 -16.64 -0.54
CA LYS A 83 6.04 -16.61 0.66
C LYS A 83 4.71 -17.32 0.48
N SER A 84 4.22 -17.42 -0.74
CA SER A 84 2.99 -18.14 -1.07
C SER A 84 3.05 -19.65 -0.80
N PHE A 85 4.24 -20.22 -0.59
CA PHE A 85 4.40 -21.62 -0.17
C PHE A 85 4.07 -21.84 1.32
N VAL A 86 3.84 -20.77 2.08
CA VAL A 86 3.45 -20.86 3.49
C VAL A 86 1.95 -21.16 3.59
N GLY A 87 1.57 -22.18 4.36
CA GLY A 87 0.20 -22.72 4.48
C GLY A 87 -0.89 -21.76 5.01
N ASN A 88 -0.62 -20.45 5.14
CA ASN A 88 -1.61 -19.43 5.48
C ASN A 88 -1.38 -18.11 4.71
N ASP A 89 -1.28 -18.23 3.39
CA ASP A 89 -1.05 -17.16 2.41
C ASP A 89 -1.82 -15.87 2.69
N SER A 90 -3.13 -15.95 2.96
CA SER A 90 -3.97 -14.76 3.21
C SER A 90 -3.58 -13.98 4.47
N GLN A 91 -3.13 -14.65 5.54
CA GLN A 91 -2.73 -13.96 6.77
C GLN A 91 -1.36 -13.29 6.63
N VAL A 92 -0.47 -13.94 5.89
CA VAL A 92 0.86 -13.39 5.55
C VAL A 92 0.66 -12.12 4.73
N LEU A 93 -0.18 -12.20 3.69
CA LEU A 93 -0.52 -11.05 2.87
C LEU A 93 -1.14 -9.89 3.67
N ILE A 94 -2.13 -10.17 4.52
CA ILE A 94 -2.75 -9.11 5.36
C ILE A 94 -1.71 -8.42 6.24
N ASN A 95 -0.77 -9.17 6.83
CA ASN A 95 0.28 -8.60 7.66
C ASN A 95 1.29 -7.77 6.84
N GLU A 96 1.59 -8.17 5.61
CA GLU A 96 2.46 -7.43 4.70
C GLU A 96 1.82 -6.13 4.24
N LEU A 97 0.54 -6.16 3.89
CA LEU A 97 -0.22 -4.97 3.58
C LEU A 97 -0.26 -4.00 4.78
N LEU A 98 -0.46 -4.51 6.00
CA LEU A 98 -0.39 -3.68 7.21
C LEU A 98 0.98 -3.01 7.42
N GLU A 99 2.07 -3.71 7.10
CA GLU A 99 3.42 -3.13 7.17
C GLU A 99 3.64 -2.08 6.07
N GLN A 100 3.14 -2.31 4.86
CA GLN A 100 3.16 -1.28 3.80
C GLN A 100 2.38 -0.03 4.22
N GLU A 101 1.20 -0.18 4.81
CA GLU A 101 0.43 0.95 5.34
C GLU A 101 1.20 1.70 6.43
N ARG A 102 1.97 1.00 7.26
CA ARG A 102 2.83 1.64 8.27
C ARG A 102 3.93 2.47 7.61
N VAL A 103 4.61 1.94 6.59
CA VAL A 103 5.65 2.66 5.84
C VAL A 103 5.05 3.89 5.16
N LEU A 104 3.91 3.76 4.49
CA LEU A 104 3.17 4.87 3.89
C LEU A 104 2.82 5.97 4.90
N MET A 105 2.33 5.58 6.07
CA MET A 105 2.00 6.52 7.15
C MET A 105 3.24 7.25 7.68
N GLN A 106 4.40 6.61 7.72
CA GLN A 106 5.67 7.24 8.10
C GLN A 106 6.16 8.22 7.02
N SER A 107 6.09 7.86 5.74
CA SER A 107 6.41 8.75 4.62
C SER A 107 5.48 9.96 4.59
N LEU A 108 4.18 9.76 4.76
CA LEU A 108 3.19 10.84 4.89
C LEU A 108 3.52 11.76 6.06
N SER A 109 3.82 11.19 7.23
CA SER A 109 4.16 11.97 8.42
C SER A 109 5.38 12.86 8.18
N THR A 110 6.40 12.34 7.49
CA THR A 110 7.58 13.12 7.09
C THR A 110 7.19 14.24 6.13
N LEU A 111 6.41 13.94 5.09
CA LEU A 111 5.99 14.91 4.09
C LEU A 111 5.18 16.07 4.69
N PHE A 112 4.28 15.77 5.63
CA PHE A 112 3.48 16.78 6.35
C PHE A 112 4.29 17.75 7.21
N THR A 113 5.56 17.47 7.50
CA THR A 113 6.42 18.43 8.22
C THR A 113 6.99 19.53 7.33
N HIS A 114 6.78 19.45 6.02
CA HIS A 114 7.29 20.42 5.07
C HIS A 114 6.19 21.36 4.54
N PRO A 115 6.53 22.60 4.13
CA PRO A 115 5.58 23.50 3.50
C PRO A 115 5.30 23.07 2.05
N LEU A 116 4.13 22.49 1.82
CA LEU A 116 3.73 21.96 0.52
C LEU A 116 2.94 23.00 -0.30
N PRO A 117 2.96 22.90 -1.64
CA PRO A 117 2.07 23.67 -2.48
C PRO A 117 0.61 23.41 -2.14
N GLY A 118 -0.21 24.47 -2.05
CA GLY A 118 -1.64 24.36 -1.73
C GLY A 118 -2.44 23.36 -2.57
N PRO A 119 -2.17 23.20 -3.89
CA PRO A 119 -2.82 22.17 -4.71
C PRO A 119 -2.51 20.73 -4.30
N ILE A 120 -1.35 20.47 -3.66
CA ILE A 120 -0.89 19.13 -3.28
C ILE A 120 -1.52 18.66 -1.96
N GLU A 121 -1.74 19.58 -1.01
CA GLU A 121 -2.30 19.27 0.31
C GLU A 121 -3.58 18.41 0.29
N PRO A 122 -4.64 18.75 -0.49
CA PRO A 122 -5.87 17.95 -0.49
C PRO A 122 -5.65 16.51 -0.98
N VAL A 123 -4.75 16.30 -1.94
CA VAL A 123 -4.44 14.97 -2.48
C VAL A 123 -3.71 14.12 -1.43
N ILE A 124 -2.76 14.71 -0.70
CA ILE A 124 -2.07 14.01 0.40
C ILE A 124 -3.03 13.66 1.52
N GLU A 125 -3.97 14.54 1.86
CA GLU A 125 -5.03 14.22 2.82
C GLU A 125 -5.89 13.04 2.37
N GLU A 126 -6.20 12.94 1.07
CA GLU A 126 -6.92 11.80 0.50
C GLU A 126 -6.11 10.52 0.62
N VAL A 127 -4.81 10.55 0.31
CA VAL A 127 -3.90 9.41 0.52
C VAL A 127 -3.90 8.99 1.99
N TRP A 128 -3.80 9.93 2.93
CA TRP A 128 -3.85 9.63 4.36
C TRP A 128 -5.18 9.02 4.80
N LYS A 129 -6.31 9.57 4.33
CA LYS A 129 -7.66 9.03 4.59
C LYS A 129 -7.77 7.60 4.04
N GLY A 130 -7.26 7.37 2.83
CA GLY A 130 -7.20 6.07 2.17
C GLY A 130 -6.40 5.04 2.96
N CYS A 131 -5.19 5.40 3.42
CA CYS A 131 -4.35 4.51 4.23
C CYS A 131 -5.06 4.12 5.54
N ARG A 132 -5.66 5.09 6.24
CA ARG A 132 -6.42 4.77 7.47
C ARG A 132 -7.65 3.90 7.21
N ALA A 133 -8.32 4.07 6.08
CA ALA A 133 -9.45 3.22 5.72
C ALA A 133 -8.98 1.79 5.46
N LEU A 134 -7.92 1.61 4.68
CA LEU A 134 -7.35 0.30 4.37
C LEU A 134 -6.81 -0.41 5.62
N ILE A 135 -6.13 0.30 6.54
CA ILE A 135 -5.69 -0.27 7.82
C ILE A 135 -6.89 -0.87 8.60
N ARG A 136 -8.02 -0.16 8.66
CA ARG A 136 -9.22 -0.64 9.36
C ARG A 136 -9.76 -1.91 8.70
N GLU A 137 -9.89 -1.88 7.37
CA GLU A 137 -10.35 -3.03 6.59
C GLU A 137 -9.45 -4.26 6.84
N LEU A 138 -8.12 -4.08 6.78
CA LEU A 138 -7.15 -5.14 7.04
C LEU A 138 -7.28 -5.74 8.45
N TYR A 139 -7.50 -4.91 9.48
CA TYR A 139 -7.74 -5.41 10.84
C TYR A 139 -9.06 -6.19 10.96
N ASP A 140 -10.10 -5.78 10.27
CA ASP A 140 -11.39 -6.48 10.30
C ASP A 140 -11.33 -7.80 9.52
N LEU A 141 -10.61 -7.84 8.41
CA LEU A 141 -10.26 -9.07 7.68
C LEU A 141 -9.42 -10.03 8.53
N GLN A 142 -8.46 -9.51 9.31
CA GLN A 142 -7.65 -10.31 10.23
C GLN A 142 -8.51 -10.94 11.33
N LYS A 143 -9.40 -10.16 11.96
CA LYS A 143 -10.34 -10.66 13.00
C LYS A 143 -11.29 -11.72 12.44
N SER A 144 -11.86 -11.49 11.25
CA SER A 144 -12.79 -12.43 10.63
C SER A 144 -12.12 -13.78 10.32
N THR A 145 -10.85 -13.76 9.91
CA THR A 145 -10.03 -14.95 9.66
C THR A 145 -9.73 -15.71 10.96
N ALA A 146 -9.45 -14.99 12.05
CA ALA A 146 -9.24 -15.60 13.37
C ALA A 146 -10.52 -16.23 13.95
N GLN A 147 -11.69 -15.59 13.78
CA GLN A 147 -12.97 -16.12 14.25
C GLN A 147 -13.38 -17.41 13.52
N LYS A 148 -13.20 -17.48 12.19
CA LYS A 148 -13.47 -18.70 11.39
C LYS A 148 -12.64 -19.90 11.88
N ARG A 149 -11.40 -19.68 12.31
CA ARG A 149 -10.54 -20.72 12.91
C ARG A 149 -11.03 -21.21 14.28
N GLY A 150 -11.53 -20.30 15.12
CA GLY A 150 -12.09 -20.64 16.44
C GLY A 150 -13.37 -21.48 16.35
N ALA A 151 -14.22 -21.20 15.34
CA ALA A 151 -15.44 -21.95 15.09
C ALA A 151 -15.16 -23.40 14.60
N GLY A 152 -14.20 -23.59 13.69
CA GLY A 152 -13.84 -24.91 13.16
C GLY A 152 -13.18 -25.85 14.17
N ARG A 153 -12.58 -25.34 15.25
CA ARG A 153 -12.02 -26.16 16.35
C ARG A 153 -13.07 -26.69 17.32
N ARG A 154 -14.27 -26.11 17.38
CA ARG A 154 -15.33 -26.56 18.32
C ARG A 154 -16.17 -27.72 17.79
N THR A 155 -16.09 -28.03 16.50
CA THR A 155 -16.88 -29.11 15.86
C THR A 155 -16.18 -30.47 15.84
N VAL A 156 -14.90 -30.56 16.19
CA VAL A 156 -14.16 -31.84 16.31
C VAL A 156 -14.17 -32.33 17.76
N LYS A 157 -15.37 -32.62 18.27
CA LYS A 157 -15.60 -33.47 19.45
C LYS A 157 -16.86 -34.28 19.19
N ARG A 158 -16.70 -35.42 18.53
CA ARG A 158 -17.59 -36.57 18.60
C ARG A 158 -16.75 -37.83 18.56
#